data_AF-A0A950BMP2-F1
#
_entry.id   AF-A0A950BMP2-F1
#
_cell.length_a   1.000
_cell.length_b   1.000
_cell.length_c   1.000
_cell.angle_alpha   90.00
_cell.angle_beta   90.00
_cell.angle_gamma   90.00
#
_symmetry.space_group_name_H-M   'P 1'
#
loop_
_entity.id
_entity.type
_entity.pdbx_description
1 polymer ?
#
loop_
_entity_poly.entity_id
_entity_poly.type
_entity_poly.pdbx_seq_one_letter_code
_entity_poly.pdbx_strand_id
1 'polypeptide(L)'
;MVDFARVLKDELEIIRRRRIGLWHEAGGEQKLETARSVQPAVKRLRAGRVATTVVPDQSVTRAPNRSESAEMEARLQALDLHIAGLAISGGGIRSATFALGVIQALAHLKLLRRFDYLSTVSGGGYIGSWLTAWLRREESFANVELQLAPSRADQSEAQRRLLP
;
A
#
# COMPACT_ATOMS: atom_id res chain seq x y z
N MET A 1 19.37 5.49 18.03
CA MET A 1 18.25 6.21 17.39
C MET A 1 17.94 5.49 16.09
N VAL A 2 16.68 5.20 15.79
CA VAL A 2 16.30 4.50 14.55
C VAL A 2 16.50 5.45 13.37
N ASP A 3 17.24 5.02 12.35
CA ASP A 3 17.38 5.76 11.08
C ASP A 3 16.15 5.49 10.20
N PHE A 4 15.16 6.39 10.28
CA PHE A 4 13.90 6.24 9.55
C PHE A 4 14.10 6.21 8.03
N ALA A 5 15.05 7.01 7.51
CA ALA A 5 15.32 7.06 6.07
C ALA A 5 15.81 5.71 5.56
N ARG A 6 16.69 5.05 6.33
CA ARG A 6 17.16 3.71 6.01
C ARG A 6 16.04 2.67 6.08
N VAL A 7 15.28 2.66 7.16
CA VAL A 7 14.16 1.71 7.35
C VAL A 7 13.16 1.82 6.21
N LEU A 8 12.74 3.05 5.87
CA LEU A 8 11.79 3.26 4.77
C LEU A 8 12.36 2.79 3.44
N LYS A 9 13.64 3.07 3.13
CA LYS A 9 14.27 2.59 1.89
C LYS A 9 14.29 1.06 1.79
N ASP A 10 14.57 0.37 2.89
CA ASP A 10 14.55 -1.09 2.94
C ASP A 10 13.12 -1.64 2.73
N GLU A 11 12.11 -1.02 3.34
CA GLU A 11 10.70 -1.37 3.14
C GLU A 11 10.22 -1.16 1.69
N LEU A 12 10.61 -0.03 1.08
CA LEU A 12 10.27 0.26 -0.33
C LEU A 12 10.82 -0.79 -1.28
N GLU A 13 12.02 -1.33 -1.01
CA GLU A 13 12.60 -2.41 -1.80
C GLU A 13 11.82 -3.73 -1.64
N ILE A 14 11.40 -4.06 -0.41
CA ILE A 14 10.55 -5.23 -0.14
C ILE A 14 9.22 -5.10 -0.91
N ILE A 15 8.58 -3.94 -0.84
CA ILE A 15 7.31 -3.66 -1.52
C ILE A 15 7.49 -3.78 -3.04
N ARG A 16 8.58 -3.22 -3.59
CA ARG A 16 8.88 -3.31 -5.02
C ARG A 16 9.00 -4.76 -5.48
N ARG A 17 9.76 -5.58 -4.75
CA ARG A 17 9.92 -7.02 -5.06
C ARG A 17 8.59 -7.77 -5.00
N ARG A 18 7.80 -7.54 -3.94
CA ARG A 18 6.47 -8.15 -3.78
C ARG A 18 5.55 -7.80 -4.95
N ARG A 19 5.51 -6.52 -5.37
CA ARG A 19 4.67 -6.07 -6.49
C ARG A 19 5.07 -6.73 -7.81
N ILE A 20 6.37 -6.87 -8.08
CA ILE A 20 6.86 -7.59 -9.26
C ILE A 20 6.36 -9.04 -9.24
N GLY A 21 6.52 -9.75 -8.12
CA GLY A 21 6.03 -11.13 -7.98
C GLY A 21 4.52 -11.27 -8.17
N LEU A 22 3.73 -10.44 -7.47
CA LEU A 22 2.26 -10.44 -7.56
C LEU A 22 1.74 -10.10 -8.97
N TRP A 23 2.47 -9.30 -9.74
CA TRP A 23 2.06 -8.87 -11.09
C TRP A 23 2.56 -9.82 -12.18
N HIS A 24 3.61 -10.61 -11.94
CA HIS A 24 4.00 -11.71 -12.81
C HIS A 24 3.00 -12.88 -12.74
N GLU A 25 2.50 -13.23 -11.55
CA GLU A 25 1.46 -14.27 -11.38
C GLU A 25 0.12 -13.90 -12.05
N ALA A 26 -0.14 -12.62 -12.28
CA ALA A 26 -1.38 -12.12 -12.89
C ALA A 26 -1.38 -12.06 -14.43
N GLY A 27 -0.34 -12.58 -15.11
CA GLY A 27 -0.31 -12.74 -16.57
C GLY A 27 -0.12 -11.44 -17.37
N GLY A 28 1.03 -10.76 -17.23
CA GLY A 28 1.28 -9.53 -17.97
C GLY A 28 2.76 -9.19 -18.18
N GLU A 29 3.48 -9.98 -18.97
CA GLU A 29 4.83 -9.60 -19.45
C GLU A 29 4.84 -8.35 -20.36
N GLN A 30 3.69 -7.81 -20.78
CA GLN A 30 3.64 -6.69 -21.72
C GLN A 30 3.42 -5.28 -21.13
N LYS A 31 3.40 -5.09 -19.80
CA LYS A 31 3.15 -3.75 -19.22
C LYS A 31 4.30 -3.12 -18.43
N LEU A 32 5.43 -3.82 -18.29
CA LEU A 32 6.60 -3.26 -17.59
C LEU A 32 7.40 -2.29 -18.47
N GLU A 33 7.38 -2.46 -19.79
CA GLU A 33 7.99 -1.51 -20.73
C GLU A 33 7.20 -0.19 -20.83
N THR A 34 5.87 -0.23 -20.74
CA THR A 34 5.05 0.99 -20.72
C THR A 34 5.20 1.77 -19.41
N ALA A 35 5.50 1.10 -18.30
CA ALA A 35 5.78 1.75 -17.02
C ALA A 35 7.12 2.50 -16.99
N ARG A 36 8.09 2.12 -17.84
CA ARG A 36 9.33 2.92 -18.05
C ARG A 36 9.08 4.20 -18.85
N SER A 37 7.98 4.28 -19.60
CA SER A 37 7.63 5.41 -20.48
C SER A 37 6.75 6.47 -19.80
N VAL A 38 6.10 6.15 -18.67
CA VAL A 38 5.47 7.19 -17.84
C VAL A 38 6.57 7.90 -17.08
N GLN A 39 7.12 8.96 -17.70
CA GLN A 39 7.92 9.94 -16.97
C GLN A 39 7.17 10.29 -15.69
N PRO A 40 7.80 10.18 -14.50
CA PRO A 40 7.12 10.43 -13.26
C PRO A 40 6.52 11.83 -13.32
N ALA A 41 5.22 11.96 -13.04
CA ALA A 41 4.53 13.25 -12.94
C ALA A 41 5.23 14.18 -11.92
N VAL A 42 6.05 13.63 -11.04
CA VAL A 42 6.95 14.34 -10.12
C VAL A 42 7.97 15.22 -10.84
N LYS A 43 8.45 14.83 -12.04
CA LYS A 43 9.32 15.68 -12.88
C LYS A 43 8.56 16.88 -13.47
N ARG A 44 7.24 16.77 -13.67
CA ARG A 44 6.36 17.88 -14.10
C ARG A 44 5.96 18.81 -12.95
N LEU A 45 5.88 18.30 -11.72
CA LEU A 45 5.74 19.13 -10.51
C LEU A 45 6.95 20.04 -10.26
N ARG A 46 8.14 19.71 -10.81
CA ARG A 46 9.28 20.63 -10.85
C ARG A 46 9.11 21.81 -11.82
N ALA A 47 8.22 21.70 -12.81
CA ALA A 47 8.01 22.71 -13.86
C ALA A 47 6.71 23.51 -13.70
N GLY A 48 5.68 22.94 -13.06
CA GLY A 48 4.45 23.65 -12.73
C GLY A 48 4.57 24.38 -11.40
N ARG A 49 4.94 25.66 -11.42
CA ARG A 49 4.66 26.59 -10.31
C ARG A 49 3.15 26.63 -10.09
N VAL A 50 2.63 25.82 -9.17
CA VAL A 50 1.43 26.22 -8.45
C VAL A 50 1.89 27.36 -7.57
N ALA A 51 1.59 28.59 -7.98
CA ALA A 51 1.75 29.77 -7.16
C ALA A 51 0.72 29.71 -6.02
N THR A 52 0.92 28.80 -5.07
CA THR A 52 0.41 29.02 -3.74
C THR A 52 1.26 30.15 -3.20
N THR A 53 0.64 31.31 -2.97
CA THR A 53 1.28 32.44 -2.28
C THR A 53 1.50 32.05 -0.82
N VAL A 54 2.41 31.10 -0.59
CA VAL A 54 3.03 30.89 0.71
C VAL A 54 3.94 32.10 0.84
N VAL A 55 3.49 33.09 1.61
CA VAL A 55 4.39 34.14 2.11
C VAL A 55 5.54 33.38 2.77
N PRO A 56 6.79 33.48 2.26
CA PRO A 56 7.89 32.74 2.84
C PRO A 56 8.04 33.24 4.27
N ASP A 57 7.80 32.37 5.25
CA ASP A 57 8.24 32.62 6.60
C ASP A 57 9.77 32.70 6.54
N GLN A 58 10.29 33.94 6.58
CA GLN A 58 11.72 34.22 6.46
C GLN A 58 12.51 33.69 7.66
N SER A 59 11.86 33.08 8.66
CA SER A 59 12.52 32.42 9.78
C SER A 59 13.01 30.98 9.49
N VAL A 60 12.64 30.39 8.34
CA VAL A 60 12.96 28.98 7.99
C VAL A 60 13.90 28.86 6.78
N THR A 61 14.98 29.63 6.74
CA THR A 61 16.02 29.51 5.68
C THR A 61 17.28 28.80 6.18
N ARG A 62 17.14 27.62 6.80
CA ARG A 62 18.29 26.74 7.04
C ARG A 62 18.33 25.65 5.97
N ALA A 63 19.49 25.42 5.37
CA ALA A 63 19.71 24.23 4.56
C ALA A 63 19.40 22.98 5.41
N PRO A 64 18.65 22.00 4.87
CA PRO A 64 18.33 20.78 5.60
C PRO A 64 19.63 20.05 5.96
N ASN A 65 19.68 19.48 7.15
CA ASN A 65 20.80 18.62 7.54
C ASN A 65 20.77 17.30 6.76
N ARG A 66 21.84 16.51 6.87
CA ARG A 66 21.98 15.25 6.13
C ARG A 66 20.84 14.26 6.40
N SER A 67 20.34 14.21 7.64
CA SER A 67 19.23 13.33 8.04
C SER A 67 17.92 13.77 7.41
N GLU A 68 17.59 15.07 7.50
CA GLU A 68 16.40 15.67 6.90
C GLU A 68 16.38 15.45 5.37
N SER A 69 17.54 15.59 4.72
CA SER A 69 17.69 15.35 3.28
C SER A 69 17.48 13.88 2.91
N ALA A 70 18.01 12.95 3.71
CA ALA A 70 17.86 11.52 3.46
C ALA A 70 16.41 11.03 3.64
N GLU A 71 15.70 11.54 4.65
CA GLU A 71 14.28 11.22 4.83
C GLU A 71 13.41 11.82 3.71
N MET A 72 13.71 13.04 3.27
CA MET A 72 13.03 13.66 2.14
C MET A 72 13.19 12.81 0.87
N GLU A 73 14.40 12.34 0.58
CA GLU A 73 14.67 11.45 -0.56
C GLU A 73 13.86 10.15 -0.46
N ALA A 74 13.83 9.52 0.72
CA ALA A 74 13.04 8.30 0.94
C ALA A 74 11.54 8.53 0.74
N ARG A 75 11.00 9.67 1.18
CA ARG A 75 9.59 10.06 0.95
C ARG A 75 9.30 10.29 -0.53
N LEU A 76 10.20 10.95 -1.26
CA LEU A 76 10.07 11.14 -2.71
C LEU A 76 10.07 9.80 -3.46
N GLN A 77 10.92 8.86 -3.06
CA GLN A 77 10.94 7.51 -3.62
C GLN A 77 9.63 6.75 -3.34
N ALA A 78 9.05 6.89 -2.14
CA ALA A 78 7.75 6.31 -1.82
C ALA A 78 6.63 6.89 -2.71
N LEU A 79 6.67 8.19 -3.01
CA LEU A 79 5.74 8.83 -3.94
C LEU A 79 5.90 8.30 -5.37
N ASP A 80 7.13 8.17 -5.86
CA ASP A 80 7.41 7.62 -7.19
C ASP A 80 6.91 6.17 -7.33
N LEU A 81 7.00 5.39 -6.24
CA LEU A 81 6.46 4.03 -6.19
C LEU A 81 4.94 3.96 -6.03
N HIS A 82 4.24 5.08 -5.88
CA HIS A 82 2.79 5.12 -5.65
C HIS A 82 2.36 4.18 -4.52
N ILE A 83 3.05 4.30 -3.38
CA ILE A 83 2.74 3.52 -2.18
C ILE A 83 1.33 3.89 -1.69
N ALA A 84 0.54 2.87 -1.35
CA ALA A 84 -0.82 3.04 -0.84
C ALA A 84 -0.98 2.39 0.53
N GLY A 85 -1.62 3.10 1.46
CA GLY A 85 -1.96 2.59 2.77
C GLY A 85 -3.47 2.47 2.95
N LEU A 86 -3.92 1.40 3.61
CA LEU A 86 -5.28 1.25 4.11
C LEU A 86 -5.29 1.55 5.61
N ALA A 87 -6.09 2.52 6.05
CA ALA A 87 -6.22 2.88 7.45
C ALA A 87 -7.61 2.51 7.98
N ILE A 88 -7.68 1.71 9.04
CA ILE A 88 -8.94 1.27 9.67
C ILE A 88 -9.02 1.87 11.08
N SER A 89 -9.99 2.75 11.29
CA SER A 89 -10.21 3.44 12.56
C SER A 89 -10.77 2.53 13.66
N GLY A 90 -10.69 3.01 14.89
CA GLY A 90 -11.31 2.38 16.06
C GLY A 90 -12.84 2.42 16.03
N GLY A 91 -13.47 1.97 17.13
CA GLY A 91 -14.93 1.87 17.26
C GLY A 91 -15.45 0.50 17.68
N GLY A 92 -14.56 -0.36 18.21
CA GLY A 92 -14.89 -1.72 18.65
C GLY A 92 -15.34 -2.62 17.50
N ILE A 93 -16.16 -3.63 17.85
CA ILE A 93 -16.62 -4.64 16.90
C ILE A 93 -17.46 -4.06 15.76
N ARG A 94 -18.21 -2.98 15.98
CA ARG A 94 -19.03 -2.35 14.93
C ARG A 94 -18.18 -1.79 13.79
N SER A 95 -17.09 -1.12 14.12
CA SER A 95 -16.13 -0.62 13.12
C SER A 95 -15.47 -1.78 12.36
N ALA A 96 -15.10 -2.85 13.07
CA ALA A 96 -14.53 -4.05 12.45
C ALA A 96 -15.49 -4.70 11.43
N THR A 97 -16.78 -4.82 11.77
CA THR A 97 -17.81 -5.38 10.87
C THR A 97 -18.03 -4.50 9.64
N PHE A 98 -18.07 -3.18 9.81
CA PHE A 98 -18.15 -2.26 8.67
C PHE A 98 -16.93 -2.38 7.75
N ALA A 99 -15.73 -2.38 8.35
CA ALA A 99 -14.47 -2.52 7.62
C ALA A 99 -14.37 -3.86 6.89
N LEU A 100 -14.95 -4.95 7.41
CA LEU A 100 -15.06 -6.22 6.69
C LEU A 100 -15.78 -6.04 5.35
N GLY A 101 -16.92 -5.34 5.33
CA GLY A 101 -17.65 -5.06 4.08
C GLY A 101 -16.82 -4.25 3.09
N VAL A 102 -16.05 -3.26 3.58
CA VAL A 102 -15.11 -2.48 2.75
C VAL A 102 -14.01 -3.38 2.17
N ILE A 103 -13.42 -4.25 2.99
CA ILE A 103 -12.38 -5.20 2.56
C ILE A 103 -12.93 -6.17 1.51
N GLN A 104 -14.15 -6.68 1.68
CA GLN A 104 -14.83 -7.55 0.70
C GLN A 104 -15.06 -6.82 -0.63
N ALA A 105 -15.49 -5.56 -0.60
CA ALA A 105 -15.66 -4.75 -1.81
C ALA A 105 -14.31 -4.50 -2.51
N LEU A 106 -13.26 -4.17 -1.76
CA LEU A 106 -11.91 -4.00 -2.29
C LEU A 106 -11.37 -5.31 -2.89
N ALA A 107 -11.61 -6.45 -2.26
CA ALA A 107 -11.22 -7.76 -2.75
C ALA A 107 -11.94 -8.11 -4.07
N HIS A 108 -13.26 -7.88 -4.12
CA HIS A 108 -14.05 -8.10 -5.33
C HIS A 108 -13.54 -7.26 -6.53
N LEU A 109 -13.12 -6.02 -6.27
CA LEU A 109 -12.53 -5.14 -7.28
C LEU A 109 -11.04 -5.44 -7.56
N LYS A 110 -10.45 -6.47 -6.94
CA LYS A 110 -9.01 -6.81 -7.01
C LYS A 110 -8.10 -5.64 -6.60
N LEU A 111 -8.60 -4.77 -5.73
CA LEU A 111 -7.91 -3.60 -5.19
C LEU A 111 -7.25 -3.87 -3.85
N LEU A 112 -7.69 -4.87 -3.09
CA LEU A 112 -7.14 -5.17 -1.77
C LEU A 112 -5.62 -5.43 -1.82
N ARG A 113 -5.15 -6.21 -2.81
CA ARG A 113 -3.73 -6.47 -3.04
C ARG A 113 -2.89 -5.24 -3.42
N ARG A 114 -3.51 -4.09 -3.72
CA ARG A 114 -2.83 -2.86 -4.15
C ARG A 114 -2.35 -2.00 -2.98
N PHE A 115 -2.82 -2.26 -1.76
CA PHE A 115 -2.34 -1.60 -0.56
C PHE A 115 -1.06 -2.26 -0.06
N ASP A 116 -0.06 -1.44 0.27
CA ASP A 116 1.24 -1.87 0.76
C ASP A 116 1.32 -1.80 2.29
N TYR A 117 0.64 -0.83 2.88
CA TYR A 117 0.56 -0.64 4.33
C TYR A 117 -0.86 -0.82 4.84
N LEU A 118 -0.98 -1.38 6.04
CA LEU A 118 -2.22 -1.45 6.80
C LEU A 118 -1.98 -0.79 8.16
N SER A 119 -2.70 0.30 8.43
CA SER A 119 -2.70 0.97 9.72
C SER A 119 -4.03 0.72 10.42
N THR A 120 -3.99 0.32 11.68
CA THR A 120 -5.21 0.10 12.46
C THR A 120 -5.07 0.66 13.86
N VAL A 121 -6.19 1.07 14.46
CA VAL A 121 -6.23 1.52 15.86
C VAL A 121 -7.42 0.90 16.59
N SER A 122 -7.23 0.54 17.86
CA SER A 122 -8.28 -0.01 18.73
C SER A 122 -9.09 -1.13 18.06
N GLY A 123 -10.42 -1.02 17.95
CA GLY A 123 -11.29 -2.01 17.31
C GLY A 123 -10.96 -2.34 15.85
N GLY A 124 -10.30 -1.45 15.10
CA GLY A 124 -9.78 -1.76 13.76
C GLY A 124 -8.71 -2.86 13.79
N GLY A 125 -8.05 -3.06 14.93
CA GLY A 125 -7.10 -4.13 15.15
C GLY A 125 -7.71 -5.53 15.05
N TYR A 126 -9.00 -5.71 15.35
CA TYR A 126 -9.68 -7.00 15.19
C TYR A 126 -9.67 -7.44 13.72
N ILE A 127 -10.13 -6.57 12.82
CA ILE A 127 -10.20 -6.89 11.40
C ILE A 127 -8.81 -6.89 10.75
N GLY A 128 -7.91 -5.99 11.17
CA GLY A 128 -6.56 -5.93 10.64
C GLY A 128 -5.71 -7.16 10.99
N SER A 129 -5.78 -7.61 12.24
CA SER A 129 -5.07 -8.83 12.67
C SER A 129 -5.65 -10.08 12.01
N TRP A 130 -6.98 -10.18 11.90
CA TRP A 130 -7.65 -11.25 11.17
C TRP A 130 -7.21 -11.32 9.71
N LEU A 131 -7.24 -10.20 8.98
CA LEU A 131 -6.83 -10.16 7.57
C LEU A 131 -5.36 -10.53 7.42
N THR A 132 -4.49 -9.97 8.27
CA THR A 132 -3.04 -10.23 8.20
C THR A 132 -2.72 -11.69 8.50
N ALA A 133 -3.37 -12.28 9.51
CA ALA A 133 -3.20 -13.69 9.84
C ALA A 133 -3.71 -14.61 8.72
N TRP A 134 -4.82 -14.24 8.06
CA TRP A 134 -5.36 -15.01 6.95
C TRP A 134 -4.44 -14.97 5.73
N LEU A 135 -3.98 -13.77 5.34
CA LEU A 135 -3.00 -13.59 4.26
C LEU A 135 -1.71 -14.38 4.50
N ARG A 136 -1.25 -14.45 5.75
CA ARG A 136 -0.09 -15.26 6.15
C ARG A 136 -0.31 -16.75 5.97
N ARG A 137 -1.50 -17.26 6.30
CA ARG A 137 -1.82 -18.70 6.21
C ARG A 137 -2.01 -19.17 4.77
N GLU A 138 -2.61 -18.32 3.94
CA GLU A 138 -2.88 -18.67 2.54
C GLU A 138 -1.67 -18.47 1.63
N GLU A 139 -0.71 -17.65 2.05
CA GLU A 139 0.48 -17.27 1.28
C GLU A 139 0.17 -16.69 -0.12
N SER A 140 -1.11 -16.39 -0.40
CA SER A 140 -1.61 -15.90 -1.69
C SER A 140 -2.69 -14.84 -1.49
N PHE A 141 -2.39 -13.61 -1.94
CA PHE A 141 -3.37 -12.53 -1.98
C PHE A 141 -4.53 -12.83 -2.92
N ALA A 142 -4.24 -13.44 -4.07
CA ALA A 142 -5.26 -13.78 -5.05
C ALA A 142 -6.26 -14.79 -4.48
N ASN A 143 -5.76 -15.79 -3.75
CA ASN A 143 -6.63 -16.78 -3.12
C ASN A 143 -7.51 -16.13 -2.04
N VAL A 144 -6.95 -15.28 -1.18
CA VAL A 144 -7.72 -14.55 -0.16
C VAL A 144 -8.78 -13.65 -0.79
N GLU A 145 -8.47 -12.95 -1.88
CA GLU A 145 -9.48 -12.12 -2.58
C GLU A 145 -10.64 -12.95 -3.13
N LEU A 146 -10.38 -14.15 -3.66
CA LEU A 146 -11.43 -15.09 -4.09
C LEU A 146 -12.26 -15.60 -2.89
N GLN A 147 -11.62 -15.91 -1.76
CA GLN A 147 -12.33 -16.34 -0.55
C GLN A 147 -13.20 -15.23 0.06
N LEU A 148 -12.81 -13.97 -0.12
CA LEU A 148 -13.56 -12.78 0.31
C LEU A 148 -14.65 -12.36 -0.66
N ALA A 149 -14.70 -12.92 -1.87
CA ALA A 149 -15.66 -12.54 -2.89
C ALA A 149 -17.11 -12.75 -2.40
N PRO A 150 -18.06 -11.85 -2.73
CA PRO A 150 -19.44 -11.96 -2.27
C PRO A 150 -20.19 -13.13 -2.92
N SER A 151 -19.79 -13.54 -4.12
CA SER A 151 -20.39 -14.64 -4.88
C SER A 151 -19.86 -16.01 -4.43
N ARG A 152 -20.77 -16.98 -4.28
CA ARG A 152 -20.38 -18.38 -4.02
C ARG A 152 -19.67 -19.03 -5.21
N ALA A 153 -19.96 -18.58 -6.43
CA ALA A 153 -19.27 -19.07 -7.62
C ALA A 153 -17.79 -18.66 -7.57
N ASP A 154 -17.50 -17.38 -7.35
CA ASP A 154 -16.14 -16.88 -7.23
C ASP A 154 -15.38 -17.54 -6.06
N GLN A 155 -16.05 -17.74 -4.92
CA GLN A 155 -15.47 -18.45 -3.77
C GLN A 155 -15.14 -19.92 -4.06
N SER A 156 -15.77 -20.54 -5.06
CA SER A 156 -15.51 -21.93 -5.43
C SER A 156 -14.20 -22.10 -6.20
N GLU A 157 -13.72 -21.02 -6.83
CA GLU A 157 -12.41 -20.98 -7.49
C GLU A 157 -11.26 -20.87 -6.49
N ALA A 158 -11.56 -20.50 -5.23
CA ALA A 158 -10.56 -20.41 -4.19
C ALA A 158 -10.09 -21.78 -3.72
N GLN A 159 -8.77 -21.92 -3.57
CA GLN A 159 -8.16 -23.08 -2.94
C GLN A 159 -8.39 -23.00 -1.43
N ARG A 160 -8.98 -24.03 -0.84
CA ARG A 160 -9.12 -24.13 0.62
C ARG A 160 -8.27 -25.28 1.10
N ARG A 161 -7.18 -24.97 1.81
CA ARG A 161 -6.42 -25.99 2.50
C ARG A 161 -7.27 -26.45 3.70
N LEU A 162 -7.83 -27.65 3.61
CA LEU A 162 -8.43 -28.28 4.77
C LEU A 162 -7.33 -28.40 5.83
N LEU A 163 -7.63 -27.94 7.05
CA LEU A 163 -6.71 -28.13 8.17
C LEU A 163 -6.46 -29.64 8.32
N PRO A 164 -5.21 -30.08 8.56
CA PRO A 164 -4.93 -31.46 8.90
C PRO A 164 -5.68 -31.90 10.17
#